data_AF-A0A3E0QD84-F1
#
_entry.id   AF-A0A3E0QD84-F1
#
_cell.length_a   1.000
_cell.length_b   1.000
_cell.length_c   1.000
_cell.angle_alpha   90.00
_cell.angle_beta   90.00
_cell.angle_gamma   90.00
#
_symmetry.space_group_name_H-M   'P 1'
#
loop_
_entity.id
_entity.type
_entity.pdbx_description
1 polymer ?
#
loop_
_entity_poly.entity_id
_entity_poly.type
_entity_poly.pdbx_seq_one_letter_code
_entity_poly.pdbx_strand_id
1 'polypeptide(L)'
;MKRLSILSAALFISCTSLFAQGDSQKPEARQEIGNYFIKITHDKDQCLKSMNDLNIKPGLLARFQFACSSGDHSGYTFVPGKDENNIREMLPAGMNESAYIVKVSRVSPGELEKRNNEKSKDKEKGFEKDKPAKDKK
;
A
#
# COMPACT_ATOMS: atom_id res chain seq x y z
N MET A 1 16.31 -57.67 39.36
CA MET A 1 16.36 -59.05 38.80
C MET A 1 15.47 -59.12 37.57
N LYS A 2 16.05 -59.45 36.40
CA LYS A 2 15.51 -60.11 35.19
C LYS A 2 14.05 -59.77 34.78
N ARG A 3 13.72 -59.33 33.55
CA ARG A 3 14.04 -59.99 32.27
C ARG A 3 14.01 -59.01 31.08
N LEU A 4 15.08 -59.12 30.28
CA LEU A 4 15.19 -58.77 28.87
C LEU A 4 14.64 -59.94 28.03
N SER A 5 13.97 -59.68 26.89
CA SER A 5 13.77 -60.57 25.71
C SER A 5 12.55 -60.10 24.91
N ILE A 6 12.40 -60.12 23.57
CA ILE A 6 13.13 -60.54 22.35
C ILE A 6 12.28 -59.89 21.22
N LEU A 7 12.85 -59.07 20.32
CA LEU A 7 13.18 -59.41 18.93
C LEU A 7 12.03 -59.98 18.06
N SER A 8 11.53 -59.18 17.11
CA SER A 8 10.96 -59.60 15.82
C SER A 8 11.18 -58.44 14.84
N ALA A 9 12.18 -58.50 13.96
CA ALA A 9 12.23 -59.22 12.68
C ALA A 9 11.49 -58.49 11.54
N ALA A 10 12.30 -57.67 10.84
CA ALA A 10 12.46 -57.60 9.39
C ALA A 10 11.28 -57.30 8.44
N LEU A 11 11.43 -56.16 7.75
CA LEU A 11 11.50 -56.03 6.28
C LEU A 11 10.19 -56.18 5.47
N PHE A 12 9.63 -55.05 5.01
CA PHE A 12 9.24 -54.92 3.60
C PHE A 12 9.49 -53.50 3.08
N ILE A 13 10.35 -53.48 2.06
CA ILE A 13 10.67 -52.37 1.18
C ILE A 13 9.41 -51.96 0.42
N SER A 14 9.01 -50.69 0.55
CA SER A 14 8.37 -49.98 -0.55
C SER A 14 8.75 -48.50 -0.47
N CYS A 15 9.93 -48.20 -1.04
CA CYS A 15 10.24 -46.86 -1.52
C CYS A 15 9.25 -46.56 -2.67
N THR A 16 8.06 -46.09 -2.32
CA THR A 16 7.21 -45.37 -3.27
C THR A 16 7.67 -43.93 -3.23
N SER A 17 8.49 -43.57 -4.20
CA SER A 17 8.90 -42.20 -4.49
C SER A 17 7.64 -41.40 -4.84
N LEU A 18 7.01 -40.80 -3.83
CA LEU A 18 6.00 -39.78 -4.02
C LEU A 18 6.69 -38.49 -4.49
N PHE A 19 7.14 -38.49 -5.74
CA PHE A 19 7.43 -37.27 -6.48
C PHE A 19 6.12 -36.81 -7.12
N ALA A 20 5.38 -35.95 -6.43
CA ALA A 20 4.34 -35.16 -7.08
C ALA A 20 4.12 -33.87 -6.29
N GLN A 21 4.36 -32.76 -7.00
CA GLN A 21 4.02 -31.40 -6.62
C GLN A 21 4.96 -30.77 -5.59
N GLY A 22 6.22 -30.61 -6.02
CA GLY A 22 6.86 -29.33 -5.79
C GLY A 22 6.03 -28.27 -6.51
N ASP A 23 5.03 -27.71 -5.81
CA ASP A 23 4.51 -26.40 -6.13
C ASP A 23 5.73 -25.49 -6.18
N SER A 24 6.20 -25.22 -7.40
CA SER A 24 7.07 -24.09 -7.66
C SER A 24 6.23 -22.89 -7.27
N GLN A 25 6.33 -22.48 -6.00
CA GLN A 25 5.82 -21.21 -5.54
C GLN A 25 6.47 -20.17 -6.45
N LYS A 26 5.73 -19.77 -7.49
CA LYS A 26 6.01 -18.60 -8.30
C LYS A 26 6.32 -17.52 -7.26
N PRO A 27 7.53 -16.94 -7.25
CA PRO A 27 7.88 -15.95 -6.24
C PRO A 27 6.79 -14.91 -6.28
N GLU A 28 6.01 -14.83 -5.21
CA GLU A 28 4.95 -13.85 -5.06
C GLU A 28 5.62 -12.51 -5.36
N ALA A 29 5.10 -11.81 -6.37
CA ALA A 29 5.72 -10.56 -6.81
C ALA A 29 5.88 -9.68 -5.58
N ARG A 30 7.14 -9.39 -5.21
CA ARG A 30 7.45 -8.58 -4.02
C ARG A 30 6.68 -7.28 -4.18
N GLN A 31 5.65 -7.10 -3.36
CA GLN A 31 4.85 -5.89 -3.40
C GLN A 31 5.78 -4.71 -3.13
N GLU A 32 5.84 -3.78 -4.08
CA GLU A 32 6.68 -2.60 -3.98
C GLU A 32 6.16 -1.72 -2.85
N ILE A 33 7.01 -1.42 -1.86
CA ILE A 33 6.68 -0.51 -0.77
C ILE A 33 6.85 0.93 -1.29
N GLY A 34 5.74 1.66 -1.38
CA GLY A 34 5.71 3.08 -1.74
C GLY A 34 5.75 4.00 -0.52
N ASN A 35 6.02 5.29 -0.75
CA ASN A 35 5.86 6.32 0.28
C ASN A 35 4.46 6.96 0.14
N TYR A 36 3.80 7.20 1.26
CA TYR A 36 2.48 7.82 1.32
C TYR A 36 2.53 9.06 2.19
N PHE A 37 1.96 10.15 1.68
CA PHE A 37 1.64 11.32 2.47
C PHE A 37 0.25 11.14 3.08
N ILE A 38 0.12 11.46 4.35
CA ILE A 38 -1.15 11.47 5.08
C ILE A 38 -1.36 12.86 5.64
N LYS A 39 -2.55 13.42 5.39
CA LYS A 39 -3.10 14.56 6.10
C LYS A 39 -4.37 14.12 6.82
N ILE A 40 -4.44 14.33 8.12
CA ILE A 40 -5.68 14.18 8.91
C ILE A 40 -6.19 15.56 9.30
N THR A 41 -7.49 15.76 9.23
CA THR A 41 -8.16 17.01 9.64
C THR A 41 -9.11 16.71 10.78
N HIS A 42 -9.20 17.62 11.75
CA HIS A 42 -10.08 17.50 12.90
C HIS A 42 -10.57 18.88 13.33
N ASP A 43 -11.60 18.93 14.17
CA ASP A 43 -12.07 20.20 14.75
C ASP A 43 -11.24 20.61 15.97
N LYS A 44 -11.34 21.89 16.36
CA LYS A 44 -10.66 22.42 17.56
C LYS A 44 -10.93 21.58 18.80
N ASP A 45 -12.18 21.21 19.01
CA ASP A 45 -12.63 20.44 20.18
C ASP A 45 -12.17 18.98 20.14
N GLN A 46 -11.70 18.51 18.98
CA GLN A 46 -11.21 17.15 18.77
C GLN A 46 -9.68 17.04 18.89
N CYS A 47 -8.93 18.13 19.09
CA CYS A 47 -7.45 18.11 19.11
C CYS A 47 -6.89 17.06 20.07
N LEU A 48 -7.28 17.14 21.34
CA LEU A 48 -6.79 16.24 22.37
C LEU A 48 -7.23 14.80 22.11
N LYS A 49 -8.47 14.61 21.66
CA LYS A 49 -8.99 13.28 21.31
C LYS A 49 -8.18 12.66 20.18
N SER A 50 -7.91 13.42 19.12
CA SER A 50 -7.11 12.97 17.98
C SER A 50 -5.71 12.55 18.41
N MET A 51 -5.04 13.32 19.27
CA MET A 51 -3.73 12.93 19.80
C MET A 51 -3.80 11.65 20.64
N ASN A 52 -4.82 11.51 21.49
CA ASN A 52 -5.01 10.31 22.31
C ASN A 52 -5.30 9.06 21.48
N ASP A 53 -6.14 9.18 20.44
CA ASP A 53 -6.46 8.09 19.53
C ASP A 53 -5.21 7.59 18.79
N LEU A 54 -4.32 8.50 18.38
CA LEU A 54 -3.02 8.13 17.80
C LEU A 54 -2.06 7.56 18.83
N ASN A 55 -2.12 8.01 20.09
CA ASN A 55 -1.26 7.54 21.16
C ASN A 55 -1.52 6.07 21.55
N ILE A 56 -2.66 5.48 21.15
CA ILE A 56 -2.91 4.03 21.25
C ILE A 56 -1.79 3.24 20.56
N LYS A 57 -1.20 3.81 19.49
CA LYS A 57 0.01 3.31 18.83
C LYS A 57 1.10 4.37 18.96
N PRO A 58 1.89 4.41 20.07
CA PRO A 58 2.82 5.52 20.35
C PRO A 58 3.82 5.80 19.23
N GLY A 59 4.29 4.74 18.54
CA GLY A 59 5.20 4.87 17.40
C GLY A 59 4.58 5.52 16.16
N LEU A 60 3.25 5.52 16.03
CA LEU A 60 2.54 6.23 14.97
C LEU A 60 2.41 7.73 15.31
N LEU A 61 2.00 8.05 16.54
CA LEU A 61 1.90 9.45 17.00
C LEU A 61 3.23 10.20 16.83
N ALA A 62 4.35 9.57 17.16
CA ALA A 62 5.69 10.16 17.04
C ALA A 62 6.09 10.55 15.61
N ARG A 63 5.37 10.07 14.58
CA ARG A 63 5.63 10.41 13.16
C ARG A 63 4.81 11.61 12.69
N PHE A 64 3.70 11.90 13.37
CA PHE A 64 2.83 13.00 13.00
C PHE A 64 3.40 14.35 13.44
N GLN A 65 3.28 15.33 12.57
CA GLN A 65 3.50 16.74 12.85
C GLN A 65 2.14 17.44 12.84
N PHE A 66 1.83 18.19 13.90
CA PHE A 66 0.54 18.86 14.07
C PHE A 66 0.69 20.38 13.96
N ALA A 67 -0.27 21.01 13.30
CA ALA A 67 -0.34 22.47 13.16
C ALA A 67 -1.32 23.12 14.18
N CYS A 68 -1.79 22.37 15.19
CA CYS A 68 -2.84 22.84 16.10
C CYS A 68 -2.47 24.14 16.81
N SER A 69 -1.20 24.31 17.22
CA SER A 69 -0.71 25.51 17.89
C SER A 69 -0.69 26.75 16.97
N SER A 70 -0.73 26.57 15.65
CA SER A 70 -0.84 27.67 14.68
C SER A 70 -2.28 27.94 14.21
N GLY A 71 -3.27 27.29 14.83
CA GLY A 71 -4.69 27.44 14.46
C GLY A 71 -5.13 26.59 13.26
N ASP A 72 -4.27 25.72 12.73
CA ASP A 72 -4.64 24.73 11.70
C ASP A 72 -4.81 23.36 12.37
N HIS A 73 -6.03 22.85 12.40
CA HIS A 73 -6.36 21.56 13.02
C HIS A 73 -6.08 20.38 12.07
N SER A 74 -4.85 20.36 11.54
CA SER A 74 -4.35 19.33 10.65
C SER A 74 -3.12 18.62 11.26
N GLY A 75 -3.03 17.32 11.01
CA GLY A 75 -1.84 16.51 11.27
C GLY A 75 -1.27 15.93 9.97
N TYR A 76 0.05 15.84 9.87
CA TYR A 76 0.75 15.40 8.67
C TYR A 76 1.79 14.34 8.98
N THR A 77 1.94 13.34 8.10
CA THR A 77 3.04 12.39 8.18
C THR A 77 3.36 11.81 6.81
N PHE A 78 4.56 11.25 6.67
CA PHE A 78 4.91 10.34 5.57
C PHE A 78 5.15 8.94 6.13
N VAL A 79 4.61 7.93 5.47
CA VAL A 79 4.79 6.53 5.89
C VAL A 79 5.05 5.62 4.68
N PRO A 80 5.90 4.59 4.83
CA PRO A 80 6.00 3.54 3.83
C PRO A 80 4.76 2.62 3.92
N GLY A 81 4.25 2.17 2.78
CA GLY A 81 3.12 1.25 2.70
C GLY A 81 3.05 0.51 1.38
N LYS A 82 2.25 -0.55 1.34
CA LYS A 82 2.01 -1.32 0.11
C LYS A 82 1.07 -0.56 -0.82
N ASP A 83 -0.09 -0.21 -0.29
CA ASP A 83 -1.20 0.46 -0.95
C ASP A 83 -1.91 1.41 0.03
N GLU A 84 -2.89 2.16 -0.46
CA GLU A 84 -3.66 3.08 0.38
C GLU A 84 -4.43 2.37 1.50
N ASN A 85 -4.99 1.18 1.23
CA ASN A 85 -5.76 0.41 2.21
C ASN A 85 -4.88 -0.01 3.38
N ASN A 86 -3.66 -0.47 3.10
CA ASN A 86 -2.66 -0.80 4.10
C ASN A 86 -2.35 0.41 4.99
N ILE A 87 -2.30 1.63 4.44
CA ILE A 87 -2.11 2.85 5.23
C ILE A 87 -3.35 3.17 6.08
N ARG A 88 -4.55 3.00 5.52
CA ARG A 88 -5.82 3.23 6.22
C ARG A 88 -5.97 2.35 7.46
N GLU A 89 -5.56 1.09 7.39
CA GLU A 89 -5.55 0.15 8.52
C GLU A 89 -4.60 0.55 9.66
N MET A 90 -3.57 1.36 9.36
CA MET A 90 -2.66 1.86 10.38
C MET A 90 -3.32 2.94 11.25
N LEU A 91 -4.25 3.71 10.69
CA LEU A 91 -4.92 4.82 11.36
C LEU A 91 -6.03 4.34 12.30
N PRO A 92 -6.30 5.05 13.42
CA PRO A 92 -7.49 4.82 14.23
C PRO A 92 -8.77 5.00 13.40
N ALA A 93 -9.82 4.23 13.71
CA ALA A 93 -11.06 4.20 12.92
C ALA A 93 -11.66 5.60 12.66
N GLY A 94 -11.73 6.45 13.70
CA GLY A 94 -12.27 7.80 13.58
C GLY A 94 -11.43 8.76 12.72
N MET A 95 -10.16 8.43 12.44
CA MET A 95 -9.30 9.27 11.59
C MET A 95 -9.29 8.83 10.14
N ASN A 96 -9.57 7.55 9.88
CA ASN A 96 -9.52 6.97 8.54
C ASN A 96 -10.44 7.73 7.58
N GLU A 97 -11.65 8.06 8.00
CA GLU A 97 -12.63 8.78 7.17
C GLU A 97 -12.17 10.21 6.82
N SER A 98 -11.49 10.89 7.75
CA SER A 98 -10.96 12.24 7.56
C SER A 98 -9.58 12.28 6.88
N ALA A 99 -8.97 11.12 6.65
CA ALA A 99 -7.60 11.02 6.17
C ALA A 99 -7.53 11.21 4.65
N TYR A 100 -6.83 12.26 4.25
CA TYR A 100 -6.33 12.41 2.89
C TYR A 100 -5.02 11.64 2.76
N ILE A 101 -5.01 10.59 1.94
CA ILE A 101 -3.87 9.71 1.74
C ILE A 101 -3.51 9.74 0.25
N VAL A 102 -2.22 9.95 -0.05
CA VAL A 102 -1.75 9.95 -1.44
C VAL A 102 -0.37 9.31 -1.53
N LYS A 103 -0.17 8.44 -2.53
CA LYS A 103 1.15 7.89 -2.85
C LYS A 103 2.01 9.02 -3.40
N VAL A 104 3.19 9.21 -2.81
CA VAL A 104 4.14 10.24 -3.19
C VAL A 104 5.45 9.62 -3.66
N SER A 105 6.08 10.26 -4.63
CA SER A 105 7.42 9.92 -5.10
C SER A 105 8.23 11.19 -5.33
N ARG A 106 9.55 11.05 -5.33
CA ARG A 106 10.42 12.11 -5.85
C ARG A 106 10.27 12.13 -7.36
N VAL A 107 10.17 13.32 -7.92
CA VAL A 107 10.09 13.51 -9.38
C VAL A 107 11.11 14.58 -9.76
N SER A 108 11.90 14.28 -10.80
CA SER A 108 12.81 15.25 -11.40
C SER A 108 12.07 16.16 -12.41
N PRO A 109 12.57 17.36 -12.69
CA PRO A 109 11.99 18.23 -13.72
C PRO A 109 11.84 17.55 -15.09
N GLY A 110 12.87 16.81 -15.55
CA GLY A 110 12.84 16.13 -16.84
C GLY A 110 11.80 14.99 -16.93
N GLU A 111 11.50 14.31 -15.83
CA GLU A 111 10.41 13.32 -15.78
C GLU A 111 9.03 13.98 -15.85
N LEU A 112 8.86 15.16 -15.22
CA LEU A 112 7.62 15.92 -15.29
C LEU A 112 7.36 16.44 -16.70
N GLU A 113 8.38 16.97 -17.37
CA GLU A 113 8.27 17.45 -18.76
C GLU A 113 7.81 16.33 -19.71
N LYS A 114 8.43 15.15 -19.62
CA LYS A 114 8.02 13.98 -20.43
C LYS A 114 6.56 13.61 -20.21
N ARG A 115 6.13 13.50 -18.94
CA ARG A 115 4.75 13.15 -18.58
C ARG A 115 3.73 14.17 -19.08
N ASN A 116 4.04 15.45 -19.00
CA ASN A 116 3.15 16.51 -19.48
C ASN A 116 3.04 16.52 -21.01
N ASN A 117 4.15 16.28 -21.70
CA ASN A 117 4.20 16.23 -23.16
C ASN A 117 3.51 14.97 -23.73
N GLU A 118 3.61 13.81 -23.07
CA GLU A 118 2.89 12.59 -23.48
C GLU A 118 1.38 12.76 -23.36
N LYS A 119 0.88 13.30 -22.23
CA LYS A 119 -0.56 13.56 -22.03
C LYS A 119 -1.14 14.57 -23.02
N SER A 120 -0.31 15.42 -23.62
CA SER A 120 -0.75 16.37 -24.66
C SER A 120 -0.97 15.70 -26.02
N LYS A 121 -0.18 14.67 -26.36
CA LYS A 121 -0.27 13.95 -27.65
C LYS A 121 -1.51 13.05 -27.75
N ASP A 122 -1.97 12.53 -26.62
CA ASP A 122 -3.20 11.73 -26.58
C ASP A 122 -4.47 12.58 -26.75
N LYS A 123 -4.42 13.88 -26.41
CA LYS A 123 -5.53 14.81 -26.65
C LYS A 123 -5.64 15.23 -28.12
N GLU A 124 -4.53 15.38 -28.84
CA GLU A 124 -4.56 15.71 -30.27
C GLU A 124 -5.07 14.55 -31.14
N LYS A 125 -4.75 13.30 -30.80
CA LYS A 125 -5.24 12.12 -31.54
C LYS A 125 -6.75 11.84 -31.35
N GLY A 126 -7.39 12.51 -30.40
CA GLY A 126 -8.83 12.41 -30.14
C GLY A 126 -9.70 13.39 -30.92
N PHE A 127 -9.12 14.40 -31.60
CA PHE A 127 -9.89 15.47 -32.25
C PHE A 127 -9.91 15.39 -33.79
N GLU A 128 -9.12 14.51 -34.39
CA GLU A 128 -9.03 14.36 -35.86
C GLU A 128 -9.78 13.12 -36.36
N LYS A 129 -11.07 12.97 -36.03
CA LYS A 129 -11.94 11.95 -36.66
C LYS A 129 -13.33 12.43 -37.12
N ASP A 130 -13.71 13.69 -36.88
CA ASP A 130 -15.01 14.22 -37.30
C ASP A 130 -14.88 15.35 -38.33
N LYS A 131 -14.16 15.12 -39.43
CA LYS A 131 -14.38 15.94 -40.64
C LYS A 131 -15.58 15.36 -41.39
N PRO A 132 -16.74 16.04 -41.43
CA PRO A 132 -17.89 15.55 -42.19
C PRO A 132 -17.52 15.46 -43.67
N ALA A 133 -17.84 14.32 -44.26
CA ALA A 133 -17.68 14.07 -45.69
C ALA A 133 -18.41 15.18 -46.46
N LYS A 134 -17.67 15.87 -47.34
CA LYS A 134 -18.27 16.85 -48.25
C LYS A 134 -19.21 16.11 -49.20
N ASP A 135 -20.50 16.38 -49.06
CA ASP A 135 -21.53 16.00 -50.03
C ASP A 135 -21.15 16.51 -51.42
N LYS A 136 -20.95 15.58 -52.34
CA LYS A 136 -20.84 15.86 -53.77
C LYS A 136 -22.26 15.98 -54.32
N LYS A 137 -22.61 17.15 -54.82
CA LYS A 137 -23.75 17.33 -55.71
C LYS A 137 -23.31 18.09 -56.95
#